data_AF-X1HQ63-F1
#
_entry.id   AF-X1HQ63-F1
#
_cell.length_a   1.000
_cell.length_b   1.000
_cell.length_c   1.000
_cell.angle_alpha   90.00
_cell.angle_beta   90.00
_cell.angle_gamma   90.00
#
_symmetry.space_group_name_H-M   'P 1'
#
loop_
_entity.id
_entity.type
_entity.pdbx_description
1 polymer ?
#
loop_
_entity_poly.entity_id
_entity_poly.type
_entity_poly.pdbx_seq_one_letter_code
_entity_poly.pdbx_strand_id
1 'polypeptide(L)' 'CDNCNIELEHTVEEKETFDYEILKEGSPLPKMNNYCPNCGSKLSNQENLKFCEECGEKL' A
#
# COMPACT_ATOMS: atom_id res chain seq x y z
N CYS A 1 -16.10 16.92 -4.03
CA CYS A 1 -15.67 16.65 -2.64
C CYS A 1 -16.48 17.55 -1.72
N ASP A 2 -17.28 16.99 -0.81
CA ASP A 2 -18.25 17.76 0.00
C ASP A 2 -17.60 18.63 1.09
N ASN A 3 -16.28 18.48 1.29
CA ASN A 3 -15.53 19.22 2.31
C ASN A 3 -14.89 20.51 1.78
N CYS A 4 -14.50 20.58 0.50
CA CYS A 4 -13.75 21.72 -0.06
C CYS A 4 -14.41 22.39 -1.28
N ASN A 5 -15.62 21.96 -1.67
CA ASN A 5 -16.42 22.54 -2.76
C ASN A 5 -15.69 22.65 -4.11
N ILE A 6 -14.65 21.83 -4.32
CA ILE A 6 -13.96 21.67 -5.60
C ILE A 6 -14.73 20.65 -6.43
N GLU A 7 -15.13 21.06 -7.63
CA GLU A 7 -15.57 20.15 -8.69
C GLU A 7 -14.35 19.41 -9.24
N LEU A 8 -14.29 18.11 -8.97
CA LEU A 8 -13.29 17.24 -9.55
C LEU A 8 -13.81 16.78 -10.91
N GLU A 9 -13.14 17.17 -11.98
CA GLU A 9 -13.41 16.65 -13.32
C GLU A 9 -13.12 15.14 -13.32
N HIS A 10 -14.16 14.33 -13.54
CA HIS A 10 -14.00 12.90 -13.72
C HIS A 10 -13.59 12.65 -15.17
N THR A 11 -12.29 12.47 -15.42
CA THR A 11 -11.85 11.91 -16.70
C THR A 11 -12.38 10.48 -16.77
N VAL A 12 -13.25 10.22 -17.74
CA VAL A 12 -13.75 8.89 -18.07
C VAL A 12 -12.67 8.20 -18.90
N GLU A 13 -11.51 7.98 -18.31
CA GLU A 13 -10.54 7.04 -18.86
C GLU A 13 -11.07 5.63 -18.57
N GLU A 14 -11.02 4.74 -19.55
CA GLU A 14 -11.40 3.33 -19.39
C GLU A 14 -10.49 2.72 -18.32
N LYS A 15 -10.98 2.70 -17.08
CA LYS A 15 -10.25 2.12 -15.96
C LYS A 15 -10.14 0.63 -16.22
N GLU A 16 -8.92 0.16 -16.39
CA GLU A 16 -8.64 -1.27 -16.43
C GLU A 16 -9.22 -1.92 -15.17
N THR A 17 -10.11 -2.88 -15.36
CA THR A 17 -10.64 -3.68 -14.25
C THR A 17 -9.58 -4.70 -13.88
N PHE A 18 -9.03 -4.57 -12.67
CA PHE A 18 -8.12 -5.56 -12.13
C PHE A 18 -8.93 -6.68 -11.46
N ASP A 19 -8.63 -7.92 -11.79
CA ASP A 19 -9.14 -9.07 -11.05
C ASP A 19 -8.54 -9.06 -9.64
N TYR A 20 -9.40 -9.14 -8.62
CA TYR A 20 -8.99 -9.19 -7.23
C TYR A 20 -9.62 -10.38 -6.52
N GLU A 21 -8.87 -10.96 -5.59
CA GLU A 21 -9.34 -12.04 -4.75
C GLU A 21 -9.69 -11.50 -3.35
N ILE A 22 -10.92 -11.78 -2.90
CA ILE A 22 -11.35 -11.40 -1.55
C ILE A 22 -10.82 -12.44 -0.55
N LEU A 23 -9.88 -12.02 0.28
CA LEU A 23 -9.37 -12.80 1.41
C LEU A 23 -10.45 -12.94 2.48
N LYS A 24 -10.72 -14.18 2.92
CA LYS A 24 -11.68 -14.45 4.02
C LYS A 24 -11.11 -13.97 5.36
N GLU A 25 -11.99 -13.52 6.25
CA GLU A 25 -11.62 -13.19 7.63
C GLU A 25 -10.90 -14.36 8.30
N GLY A 26 -9.75 -14.09 8.93
CA GLY A 26 -8.90 -15.10 9.56
C GLY A 26 -7.91 -15.81 8.62
N SER A 27 -7.93 -15.54 7.30
CA SER A 27 -6.86 -16.00 6.41
C SER A 27 -5.55 -15.25 6.69
N PRO A 28 -4.38 -15.92 6.59
CA PRO A 28 -3.09 -15.27 6.78
C PRO A 28 -2.90 -14.22 5.69
N LEU A 29 -2.63 -12.97 6.08
CA LEU A 29 -2.33 -11.91 5.13
C LEU A 29 -1.10 -12.30 4.30
N PRO A 30 -1.11 -12.02 2.98
CA PRO A 30 0.08 -12.13 2.17
C PRO A 30 1.18 -11.34 2.85
N LYS A 31 2.28 -12.02 3.14
CA LYS A 31 3.41 -11.41 3.81
C LYS A 31 4.00 -10.41 2.81
N MET A 32 3.72 -9.11 2.99
CA MET A 32 4.24 -8.03 2.15
C MET A 32 5.72 -7.83 2.45
N ASN A 33 6.52 -8.80 2.00
CA ASN A 33 7.94 -8.93 2.35
C ASN A 33 8.85 -7.87 1.71
N ASN A 34 8.29 -6.80 1.14
CA ASN A 34 9.10 -5.79 0.45
C ASN A 34 8.68 -4.38 0.84
N TYR A 35 7.89 -4.19 1.90
CA TYR A 35 7.42 -2.85 2.30
C TYR A 35 7.49 -2.64 3.81
N CYS A 36 7.83 -1.40 4.20
CA CYS A 36 7.84 -0.98 5.59
C CYS A 36 6.41 -0.92 6.14
N PRO A 37 6.11 -1.57 7.28
CA PRO A 37 4.77 -1.55 7.86
C PRO A 37 4.37 -0.16 8.41
N ASN A 38 5.34 0.73 8.68
CA ASN A 38 5.08 2.05 9.24
C ASN A 38 4.90 3.14 8.17
N CYS A 39 5.76 3.18 7.15
CA CYS A 39 5.72 4.25 6.12
C CYS A 39 5.35 3.77 4.72
N GLY A 40 5.26 2.45 4.49
CA GLY A 40 4.94 1.89 3.17
C GLY A 40 6.09 1.95 2.15
N SER A 41 7.29 2.40 2.54
CA SER A 41 8.45 2.43 1.64
C SER A 41 8.92 1.03 1.26
N LYS A 42 9.41 0.87 0.03
CA LYS A 42 9.93 -0.40 -0.46
C LYS A 42 11.21 -0.77 0.28
N LEU A 43 11.27 -1.97 0.85
CA LEU A 43 12.44 -2.52 1.52
C LEU A 43 13.24 -3.36 0.55
N SER A 44 14.50 -2.99 0.34
CA SER A 44 15.37 -3.60 -0.67
C SER A 44 15.87 -5.00 -0.29
N ASN A 45 16.04 -5.30 1.00
CA ASN A 45 16.55 -6.57 1.53
C ASN A 45 16.10 -6.84 2.97
N GLN A 46 14.94 -7.48 3.17
CA GLN A 46 14.38 -7.70 4.51
C GLN A 46 15.21 -8.58 5.44
N GLU A 47 16.05 -9.49 4.93
CA GLU A 47 16.76 -10.46 5.78
C GLU A 47 17.81 -9.81 6.71
N ASN A 48 18.27 -8.59 6.39
CA ASN A 48 19.35 -7.93 7.14
C ASN A 48 19.00 -6.51 7.62
N LEU A 49 17.82 -5.99 7.31
CA LEU A 49 17.41 -4.64 7.70
C LEU A 49 16.84 -4.66 9.12
N LYS A 50 17.53 -3.97 10.04
CA LYS A 50 17.05 -3.76 11.41
C LYS A 50 16.13 -2.54 11.53
N PHE A 51 16.26 -1.60 10.60
CA PHE A 51 15.52 -0.34 10.56
C PHE A 51 15.18 0.01 9.11
N CYS A 52 14.08 0.74 8.94
CA CYS A 52 13.69 1.30 7.65
C CYS A 52 14.63 2.44 7.29
N GLU A 53 15.22 2.37 6.09
CA GLU A 53 16.14 3.39 5.57
C GLU A 53 15.45 4.73 5.31
N GLU A 54 14.12 4.73 5.15
CA GLU A 54 13.34 5.92 4.82
C GLU A 54 12.74 6.62 6.05
N CYS A 55 12.16 5.86 6.99
CA CYS A 55 11.48 6.44 8.16
C CYS A 55 12.17 6.16 9.51
N GLY A 56 13.21 5.32 9.54
CA GLY A 56 13.94 4.96 10.75
C GLY A 56 13.20 4.00 11.70
N GLU A 57 11.98 3.56 11.35
CA GLU A 57 11.24 2.58 12.15
C GLU A 57 11.98 1.25 12.22
N LYS A 58 11.86 0.54 13.34
CA LYS A 58 12.44 -0.80 13.49
C LYS A 58 11.63 -1.82 12.67
N LEU A 59 12.31 -2.65 11.88
CA LEU A 59 11.71 -3.66 10.99
C LEU A 59 11.72 -5.07 11.59
#